data_AF-A0A7X9R153-F1
#
_entry.id   AF-A0A7X9R153-F1
#
_cell.length_a   1.000
_cell.length_b   1.000
_cell.length_c   1.000
_cell.angle_alpha   90.00
_cell.angle_beta   90.00
_cell.angle_gamma   90.00
#
_symmetry.space_group_name_H-M   'P 1'
#
loop_
_entity.id
_entity.type
_entity.pdbx_description
1 polymer ?
#
loop_
_entity_poly.entity_id
_entity_poly.type
_entity_poly.pdbx_seq_one_letter_code
_entity_poly.pdbx_strand_id
1 'polypeptide(L)'
;MESREHTELIEMVRAWDESMVDNDSQAIGSFMTDDWIIVGPDGSIDGRERFLELIASGDLTHDTMTTEDPIIRVLGDSAIVVARGVSAGAYRGRPFREHERSSSVFVRRDGRWACALTHLSSIAPEPSRTTPTELALRRKRFRAGSRKDGRTR
;
A
#
# COMPACT_ATOMS: atom_id res chain seq x y z
N MET A 1 0.71 27.24 -3.88
CA MET A 1 1.68 27.08 -2.79
C MET A 1 1.06 26.08 -1.84
N GLU A 2 1.69 24.93 -1.65
CA GLU A 2 1.21 23.91 -0.71
C GLU A 2 1.15 24.51 0.70
N SER A 3 0.12 24.16 1.49
CA SER A 3 -0.03 24.70 2.85
C SER A 3 1.00 24.09 3.80
N ARG A 4 1.25 24.75 4.93
CA ARG A 4 2.15 24.21 5.96
C ARG A 4 1.70 22.83 6.44
N GLU A 5 0.41 22.64 6.66
CA GLU A 5 -0.19 21.38 7.08
C GLU A 5 0.05 20.27 6.04
N HIS A 6 0.00 20.62 4.75
CA HIS A 6 0.29 19.68 3.68
C HIS A 6 1.75 19.19 3.74
N THR A 7 2.69 20.10 3.96
CA THR A 7 4.11 19.74 4.15
C THR A 7 4.31 18.88 5.40
N GLU A 8 3.72 19.24 6.53
CA GLU A 8 3.80 18.48 7.79
C GLU A 8 3.29 17.03 7.60
N LEU A 9 2.18 16.84 6.89
CA LEU A 9 1.63 15.50 6.59
C LEU A 9 2.54 14.70 5.65
N ILE A 10 3.15 15.32 4.63
CA ILE A 10 4.11 14.64 3.76
C ILE A 10 5.33 14.18 4.55
N GLU A 11 5.88 15.04 5.39
CA GLU A 11 7.05 14.72 6.21
C GLU A 11 6.74 13.60 7.21
N MET A 12 5.57 13.66 7.84
CA MET A 12 5.09 12.62 8.75
C MET A 12 4.93 11.26 8.05
N VAL A 13 4.34 11.23 6.85
CA VAL A 13 4.18 9.98 6.08
C VAL A 13 5.54 9.40 5.68
N ARG A 14 6.51 10.24 5.29
CA ARG A 14 7.88 9.77 5.00
C ARG A 14 8.56 9.20 6.24
N ALA A 15 8.45 9.89 7.38
CA ALA A 15 9.02 9.42 8.64
C ALA A 15 8.36 8.11 9.13
N TRP A 16 7.07 7.93 8.86
CA TRP A 16 6.38 6.66 9.06
C TRP A 16 7.00 5.56 8.20
N ASP A 17 7.14 5.78 6.90
CA ASP A 17 7.72 4.79 5.97
C ASP A 17 9.14 4.37 6.42
N GLU A 18 9.97 5.34 6.78
CA GLU A 18 11.32 5.09 7.32
C GLU A 18 11.27 4.26 8.61
N SER A 19 10.42 4.62 9.57
CA SER A 19 10.30 3.91 10.85
C SER A 19 9.76 2.48 10.69
N MET A 20 8.90 2.25 9.68
CA MET A 20 8.42 0.92 9.32
C MET A 20 9.57 0.03 8.82
N VAL A 21 10.43 0.54 7.94
CA VAL A 21 11.61 -0.19 7.43
C VAL A 21 12.65 -0.43 8.53
N ASP A 22 12.82 0.53 9.44
CA ASP A 22 13.67 0.36 10.63
C ASP A 22 13.07 -0.59 11.67
N ASN A 23 11.79 -0.97 11.50
CA ASN A 23 11.03 -1.79 12.43
C ASN A 23 11.00 -1.22 13.87
N ASP A 24 11.03 0.11 13.99
CA ASP A 24 11.01 0.82 15.27
C ASP A 24 9.56 1.01 15.74
N SER A 25 9.05 0.03 16.48
CA SER A 25 7.70 0.07 17.06
C SER A 25 7.42 1.33 17.90
N GLN A 26 8.43 1.91 18.56
CA GLN A 26 8.25 3.10 19.38
C GLN A 26 8.08 4.35 18.49
N ALA A 27 8.93 4.50 17.49
CA ALA A 27 8.82 5.60 16.51
C ALA A 27 7.49 5.51 15.74
N ILE A 28 7.13 4.33 15.24
CA ILE A 28 5.86 4.07 14.55
C ILE A 28 4.68 4.47 15.45
N GLY A 29 4.71 4.05 16.71
CA GLY A 29 3.67 4.35 17.69
C GLY A 29 3.48 5.84 17.99
N SER A 30 4.44 6.70 17.66
CA SER A 30 4.36 8.16 17.88
C SER A 30 3.55 8.90 16.80
N PHE A 31 3.33 8.26 15.66
CA PHE A 31 2.61 8.84 14.53
C PHE A 31 1.11 8.48 14.52
N MET A 32 0.63 7.70 15.48
CA MET A 32 -0.77 7.27 15.53
C MET A 32 -1.41 7.63 16.87
N THR A 33 -2.73 7.80 16.87
CA THR A 33 -3.49 8.01 18.10
C THR A 33 -3.58 6.70 18.88
N ASP A 34 -3.80 6.78 20.20
CA ASP A 34 -3.94 5.58 21.05
C ASP A 34 -5.11 4.67 20.61
N ASP A 35 -6.14 5.26 19.99
CA ASP A 35 -7.32 4.58 19.46
C ASP A 35 -7.23 4.27 17.95
N TRP A 36 -6.03 4.32 17.37
CA TRP A 36 -5.83 4.03 15.95
C TRP A 36 -6.26 2.60 15.60
N ILE A 37 -6.94 2.49 14.47
CA ILE A 37 -7.37 1.23 13.88
C ILE A 37 -6.87 1.10 12.45
N ILE A 38 -6.62 -0.13 12.04
CA ILE A 38 -6.32 -0.48 10.66
C ILE A 38 -7.32 -1.49 10.12
N VAL A 39 -7.80 -1.23 8.91
CA VAL A 39 -8.60 -2.17 8.13
C VAL A 39 -7.71 -2.76 7.04
N GLY A 40 -7.48 -4.07 7.11
CA GLY A 40 -6.67 -4.80 6.13
C GLY A 40 -7.41 -5.02 4.81
N PRO A 41 -6.69 -5.39 3.73
CA PRO A 41 -7.29 -5.62 2.41
C PRO A 41 -8.31 -6.76 2.37
N ASP A 42 -8.26 -7.68 3.34
CA ASP A 42 -9.19 -8.79 3.53
C ASP A 42 -10.39 -8.41 4.43
N GLY A 43 -10.46 -7.17 4.88
CA GLY A 43 -11.50 -6.67 5.79
C GLY A 43 -11.24 -6.98 7.27
N SER A 44 -10.09 -7.53 7.62
CA SER A 44 -9.66 -7.64 9.02
C SER A 44 -9.53 -6.26 9.67
N ILE A 45 -9.77 -6.18 10.97
CA ILE A 45 -9.63 -4.96 11.76
C ILE A 45 -8.71 -5.25 12.94
N ASP A 46 -7.64 -4.47 13.05
CA ASP A 46 -6.69 -4.52 14.17
C ASP A 46 -6.53 -3.12 14.79
N GLY A 47 -6.01 -3.08 16.02
CA GLY A 47 -5.72 -1.86 16.77
C GLY A 47 -4.23 -1.62 16.94
N ARG A 48 -3.90 -0.40 17.38
CA ARG A 48 -2.54 0.06 17.65
C ARG A 48 -1.69 -0.91 18.46
N GLU A 49 -2.16 -1.35 19.64
CA GLU A 49 -1.36 -2.17 20.55
C GLU A 49 -0.93 -3.47 19.87
N ARG A 50 -1.90 -4.15 19.23
CA ARG A 50 -1.65 -5.41 18.55
C ARG A 50 -0.66 -5.24 17.40
N PHE A 51 -0.81 -4.17 16.61
CA PHE A 51 0.09 -3.88 15.50
C PHE A 51 1.51 -3.60 15.99
N LEU A 52 1.68 -2.77 17.02
CA LEU A 52 2.99 -2.45 17.58
C LEU A 52 3.66 -3.66 18.24
N GLU A 53 2.89 -4.53 18.91
CA GLU A 53 3.40 -5.80 19.45
C GLU A 53 3.94 -6.73 18.36
N LEU A 54 3.26 -6.80 17.20
CA LEU A 54 3.73 -7.60 16.07
C LEU A 54 5.08 -7.10 15.54
N ILE A 55 5.25 -5.78 15.42
CA ILE A 55 6.54 -5.18 15.04
C ILE A 55 7.59 -5.45 16.12
N ALA A 56 7.30 -5.16 17.39
CA ALA A 56 8.25 -5.28 18.50
C ALA A 56 8.74 -6.73 18.73
N SER A 57 7.87 -7.71 18.48
CA SER A 57 8.22 -9.14 18.57
C SER A 57 8.98 -9.66 17.34
N GLY A 58 8.99 -8.92 16.23
CA GLY A 58 9.50 -9.38 14.94
C GLY A 58 8.57 -10.37 14.22
N ASP A 59 7.36 -10.61 14.75
CA ASP A 59 6.33 -11.37 14.04
C ASP A 59 5.89 -10.65 12.75
N LEU A 60 6.03 -9.33 12.68
CA LEU A 60 5.88 -8.55 11.47
C LEU A 60 7.15 -7.72 11.28
N THR A 61 7.81 -7.89 10.13
CA THR A 61 8.93 -7.04 9.73
C THR A 61 8.71 -6.47 8.34
N HIS A 62 9.28 -5.29 8.10
CA HIS A 62 9.30 -4.65 6.79
C HIS A 62 10.74 -4.42 6.34
N ASP A 63 10.99 -4.71 5.06
CA ASP A 63 12.20 -4.30 4.33
C ASP A 63 11.91 -3.23 3.28
N THR A 64 10.63 -3.03 2.96
CA THR A 64 10.13 -2.06 2.00
C THR A 64 8.86 -1.44 2.55
N MET A 65 8.83 -0.11 2.60
CA MET A 65 7.60 0.68 2.76
C MET A 65 7.75 1.92 1.89
N THR A 66 6.79 2.17 0.99
CA THR A 66 6.83 3.34 0.12
C THR A 66 5.48 4.03 0.03
N THR A 67 5.52 5.36 -0.03
CA THR A 67 4.38 6.20 -0.38
C THR A 67 4.65 6.99 -1.67
N GLU A 68 3.76 6.84 -2.64
CA GLU A 68 3.80 7.50 -3.95
C GLU A 68 2.63 8.47 -4.12
N ASP A 69 2.94 9.71 -4.52
CA ASP A 69 2.01 10.77 -4.90
C ASP A 69 0.76 10.89 -4.00
N PRO A 70 0.95 11.17 -2.68
CA PRO A 70 -0.16 11.24 -1.75
C PRO A 70 -1.14 12.36 -2.13
N ILE A 71 -2.42 12.02 -2.21
CA ILE A 71 -3.51 12.99 -2.32
C ILE A 71 -3.90 13.40 -0.91
N ILE A 72 -3.67 14.66 -0.58
CA ILE A 72 -3.95 15.20 0.75
C ILE A 72 -5.14 16.16 0.69
N ARG A 73 -6.03 16.06 1.68
CA ARG A 73 -7.16 16.96 1.90
C ARG A 73 -7.20 17.37 3.37
N VAL A 74 -6.87 18.63 3.66
CA VAL A 74 -6.94 19.19 5.00
C VAL A 74 -8.36 19.72 5.26
N LEU A 75 -8.92 19.36 6.41
CA LEU A 75 -10.30 19.60 6.85
C LEU A 75 -10.28 20.15 8.29
N GLY A 76 -9.73 21.36 8.47
CA GLY A 76 -9.53 21.95 9.79
C GLY A 76 -8.46 21.20 10.58
N ASP A 77 -8.84 20.64 11.74
CA ASP A 77 -7.97 19.80 12.59
C ASP A 77 -8.01 18.31 12.22
N SER A 78 -8.49 17.99 11.02
CA SER A 78 -8.44 16.65 10.45
C SER A 78 -7.88 16.70 9.04
N ALA A 79 -7.35 15.59 8.55
CA ALA A 79 -6.93 15.46 7.16
C ALA A 79 -7.17 14.04 6.65
N ILE A 80 -7.36 13.92 5.35
CA ILE A 80 -7.41 12.65 4.64
C ILE A 80 -6.17 12.58 3.76
N VAL A 81 -5.44 11.47 3.84
CA VAL A 81 -4.32 11.15 2.94
C VAL A 81 -4.66 9.85 2.22
N VAL A 82 -4.66 9.88 0.90
CA VAL A 82 -4.79 8.70 0.07
C VAL A 82 -3.50 8.51 -0.70
N ALA A 83 -2.84 7.37 -0.53
CA ALA A 83 -1.54 7.11 -1.11
C ALA A 83 -1.49 5.73 -1.78
N ARG A 84 -0.72 5.61 -2.86
CA ARG A 84 -0.30 4.31 -3.38
C ARG A 84 1.04 3.95 -2.74
N GLY A 85 1.27 2.66 -2.51
CA GLY A 85 2.52 2.21 -1.94
C GLY A 85 2.86 0.76 -2.25
N VAL A 86 4.07 0.40 -1.83
CA VAL A 86 4.51 -0.99 -1.72
C VAL A 86 4.90 -1.26 -0.28
N SER A 87 4.35 -2.33 0.29
CA SER A 87 4.75 -2.87 1.58
C SER A 87 5.31 -4.28 1.37
N ALA A 88 6.52 -4.55 1.87
CA ALA A 88 7.12 -5.88 1.78
C ALA A 88 7.97 -6.20 3.01
N GLY A 89 8.08 -7.48 3.31
CA GLY A 89 8.85 -8.00 4.42
C GLY A 89 8.39 -9.42 4.79
N ALA A 90 8.26 -9.71 6.08
CA ALA A 90 7.82 -11.02 6.55
C ALA A 90 6.75 -10.92 7.65
N TYR A 91 5.73 -11.76 7.57
CA TYR A 91 4.76 -11.96 8.63
C TYR A 91 4.81 -13.41 9.11
N ARG A 92 5.17 -13.61 10.39
CA ARG A 92 5.39 -14.90 11.04
C ARG A 92 6.30 -15.82 10.23
N GLY A 93 7.41 -15.24 9.75
CA GLY A 93 8.40 -15.90 8.92
C GLY A 93 7.98 -16.15 7.46
N ARG A 94 6.79 -15.73 7.04
CA ARG A 94 6.33 -15.85 5.65
C ARG A 94 6.57 -14.53 4.91
N PRO A 95 7.34 -14.52 3.81
CA PRO A 95 7.58 -13.31 3.06
C PRO A 95 6.29 -12.83 2.37
N PHE A 96 6.13 -11.51 2.28
CA PHE A 96 5.05 -10.86 1.55
C PHE A 96 5.56 -9.67 0.74
N ARG A 97 4.80 -9.29 -0.28
CA ARG A 97 4.98 -8.06 -1.04
C ARG A 97 3.62 -7.65 -1.60
N GLU A 98 3.10 -6.54 -1.11
CA GLU A 98 1.80 -6.01 -1.48
C GLU A 98 1.95 -4.68 -2.20
N HIS A 99 1.23 -4.54 -3.31
CA HIS A 99 0.97 -3.24 -3.91
C HIS A 99 -0.39 -2.79 -3.41
N GLU A 100 -0.44 -1.65 -2.76
CA GLU A 100 -1.65 -1.25 -2.05
C GLU A 100 -1.95 0.24 -2.20
N ARG A 101 -3.21 0.57 -1.93
CA ARG A 101 -3.66 1.93 -1.71
C ARG A 101 -4.14 2.05 -0.27
N SER A 102 -3.57 3.01 0.45
CA SER A 102 -4.02 3.40 1.77
C SER A 102 -4.98 4.58 1.67
N SER A 103 -5.98 4.60 2.55
CA SER A 103 -6.78 5.78 2.87
C SER A 103 -6.69 6.00 4.38
N SER A 104 -5.99 7.05 4.77
CA SER A 104 -5.69 7.34 6.17
C SER A 104 -6.34 8.65 6.61
N VAL A 105 -6.88 8.65 7.83
CA VAL A 105 -7.42 9.84 8.48
C VAL A 105 -6.44 10.28 9.56
N PHE A 106 -6.06 11.56 9.52
CA PHE A 106 -5.20 12.20 10.49
C PHE A 106 -6.02 13.21 11.28
N VAL A 107 -5.69 13.34 12.56
CA VAL A 107 -6.25 14.35 13.46
C VAL A 107 -5.11 15.15 14.07
N ARG A 108 -5.32 16.44 14.28
CA ARG A 108 -4.36 17.33 14.93
C ARG A 108 -4.75 17.50 16.39
N ARG A 109 -3.90 17.02 17.31
CA ARG A 109 -4.05 17.17 18.76
C ARG A 109 -2.81 17.87 19.32
N ASP A 110 -3.00 18.90 20.14
CA ASP A 110 -1.91 19.69 20.73
C ASP A 110 -0.87 20.20 19.71
N GLY A 111 -1.35 20.59 18.53
CA GLY A 111 -0.51 21.10 17.44
C GLY A 111 0.30 20.03 16.68
N ARG A 112 0.04 18.73 16.91
CA ARG A 112 0.70 17.62 16.23
C ARG A 112 -0.29 16.73 15.49
N TRP A 113 0.08 16.29 14.29
CA TRP A 113 -0.69 15.32 13.54
C TRP A 113 -0.46 13.91 14.07
N ALA A 114 -1.53 13.11 14.13
CA ALA A 114 -1.51 11.69 14.43
C ALA A 114 -2.53 10.98 13.54
N CYS A 115 -2.19 9.80 13.04
CA CYS A 115 -3.10 8.95 12.28
C CYS A 115 -4.11 8.30 13.22
N ALA A 116 -5.40 8.39 12.91
CA ALA A 116 -6.49 7.79 13.69
C ALA A 116 -7.11 6.56 12.99
N LEU A 117 -6.95 6.44 11.68
CA LEU A 117 -7.46 5.32 10.89
C LEU A 117 -6.58 5.11 9.67
N THR A 118 -6.32 3.85 9.33
CA THR A 118 -5.79 3.44 8.03
C THR A 118 -6.67 2.36 7.43
N HIS A 119 -7.03 2.50 6.16
CA HIS A 119 -7.73 1.47 5.40
C HIS A 119 -6.87 1.09 4.21
N LEU A 120 -6.56 -0.20 4.07
CA LEU A 120 -5.78 -0.75 2.98
C LEU A 120 -6.66 -1.44 1.93
N SER A 121 -6.32 -1.25 0.66
CA SER A 121 -6.90 -1.98 -0.45
C SER A 121 -5.81 -2.48 -1.37
N SER A 122 -5.85 -3.76 -1.73
CA SER A 122 -4.89 -4.33 -2.67
C SER A 122 -5.08 -3.72 -4.06
N ILE A 123 -3.98 -3.27 -4.65
CA ILE A 123 -3.92 -2.91 -6.06
C ILE A 123 -3.55 -4.18 -6.81
N ALA A 124 -4.49 -4.70 -7.60
CA ALA A 124 -4.20 -5.83 -8.47
C ALA A 124 -2.97 -5.49 -9.33
N PRO A 125 -2.05 -6.45 -9.54
CA PRO A 125 -0.96 -6.25 -10.49
C PRO A 125 -1.56 -5.84 -11.82
N GLU A 126 -1.04 -4.76 -12.40
CA GLU A 126 -1.47 -4.30 -13.73
C GLU A 126 -1.50 -5.52 -14.65
N PRO A 127 -2.66 -5.82 -15.30
CA PRO A 127 -2.69 -6.92 -16.24
C PRO A 127 -1.58 -6.64 -17.24
N SER A 128 -0.60 -7.56 -17.31
CA SER A 128 0.56 -7.42 -18.17
C SER A 128 0.06 -6.89 -19.50
N ARG A 129 0.49 -5.70 -19.91
CA ARG A 129 0.18 -5.19 -21.24
C ARG A 129 0.77 -6.22 -22.20
N THR A 130 -0.05 -7.16 -22.66
CA THR A 130 0.30 -8.05 -23.74
C THR A 130 0.66 -7.12 -24.87
N THR A 131 1.96 -7.02 -25.19
CA THR A 131 2.40 -6.17 -26.29
C THR A 131 1.63 -6.61 -27.54
N PRO A 132 1.23 -5.69 -28.44
CA PRO A 132 0.48 -6.03 -29.65
C PRO A 132 1.13 -7.16 -30.47
N THR A 133 2.44 -7.37 -30.31
CA THR A 133 3.25 -8.44 -30.89
C THR A 133 2.78 -9.85 -30.49
N GLU A 134 2.35 -10.09 -29.25
CA GLU A 134 1.85 -11.41 -28.82
C GLU A 134 0.44 -11.70 -29.37
N LEU A 135 -0.41 -10.67 -29.50
CA LEU A 135 -1.74 -10.81 -30.12
C LEU A 135 -1.63 -11.14 -31.62
N ALA A 136 -0.64 -10.58 -32.30
CA ALA A 136 -0.33 -10.88 -33.70
C ALA A 136 0.21 -12.31 -33.90
N LEU A 137 1.00 -12.82 -32.96
CA LEU A 137 1.51 -14.20 -32.99
C LEU A 137 0.40 -15.24 -32.75
N ARG A 138 -0.56 -14.98 -31.86
CA ARG A 138 -1.74 -15.85 -31.68
C ARG A 138 -2.62 -15.90 -32.94
N ARG A 139 -2.82 -14.77 -33.64
CA ARG A 139 -3.58 -14.73 -34.90
C ARG A 139 -2.87 -15.44 -36.06
N LYS A 140 -1.53 -15.39 -36.14
CA LYS A 140 -0.76 -16.14 -37.15
C LYS A 140 -0.79 -17.66 -36.92
N ARG A 141 -0.76 -18.12 -35.66
CA ARG A 141 -0.86 -19.55 -35.33
C ARG A 141 -2.23 -20.15 -35.66
N PHE A 142 -3.31 -19.39 -35.51
CA PHE A 142 -4.65 -19.84 -35.92
C PHE A 142 -4.78 -19.98 -37.44
N ARG A 143 -4.19 -19.05 -38.22
CA ARG A 143 -4.22 -19.10 -39.69
C ARG A 143 -3.34 -20.20 -40.31
N ALA A 144 -2.26 -20.60 -39.64
CA ALA A 144 -1.38 -21.66 -40.10
C ALA A 144 -1.96 -23.08 -39.87
N GLY A 145 -2.91 -23.24 -38.94
CA GLY A 145 -3.55 -24.52 -38.63
C GLY A 145 -4.69 -24.94 -39.56
N SER A 146 -5.21 -24.05 -40.42
CA SER A 146 -6.37 -24.33 -41.28
C SER A 146 -6.02 -24.76 -42.72
N ARG A 147 -4.79 -25.17 -43.00
CA ARG A 147 -4.40 -25.76 -44.29
C ARG A 147 -3.78 -27.14 -44.10
N LYS A 148 -4.63 -28.14 -43.85
CA LYS A 148 -4.51 -29.51 -44.35
C LYS A 148 -5.89 -30.18 -44.21
N ASP A 149 -6.18 -31.07 -45.14
CA ASP A 149 -7.43 -31.79 -45.41
C ASP A 149 -8.47 -31.00 -46.23
N GLY A 150 -8.76 -31.33 -47.49
CA GLY A 150 -8.33 -32.49 -48.24
C GLY A 150 -8.60 -32.36 -49.73
N ARG A 151 -7.80 -33.07 -50.51
CA ARG A 151 -8.04 -33.34 -51.93
C ARG A 151 -8.00 -34.86 -52.09
N THR A 152 -9.16 -35.48 -52.26
CA THR A 152 -9.32 -36.74 -53.01
C THR A 152 -10.81 -37.04 -53.22
N ARG A 153 -11.34 -36.68 -54.38
CA ARG A 153 -11.79 -37.59 -55.44
C ARG A 153 -12.10 -36.79 -56.70
#